data_AF-A0AA35XFC9-F1
#
_entry.id   AF-A0AA35XFC9-F1
#
_cell.length_a   1.000
_cell.length_b   1.000
_cell.length_c   1.000
_cell.angle_alpha   90.00
_cell.angle_beta   90.00
_cell.angle_gamma   90.00
#
_symmetry.space_group_name_H-M   'P 1'
#
loop_
_entity.id
_entity.type
_entity.pdbx_description
1 polymer ?
#
loop_
_entity_poly.entity_id
_entity_poly.type
_entity_poly.pdbx_seq_one_letter_code
_entity_poly.pdbx_strand_id
1 'polypeptide(L)'
;MDRGLVDTCLWERRRITIPPHLGYGASGVGAVIPPHATLVFYIRLIKIERGGIQLQKDVSLEDLWLAGMEAYRTNEWQTVIDQLEEAIRAFDAYQNATLLCLQQCSQNGPPQLSDKDKETMKKYAGGTEDHLFLQFLTYAAKARCVRECKAEALTPNQRYPDPEILVRLKNRDPYSFLHFAYYQLGDFKEGAKCFFTFMFHNMNSDLIPGNDRFYRKTLEWGRMIIECNIKWVWSTCGRLSAGLKAYDQENFLETVDLIESSLPLYREALDRCLLLCEDMLVMNTTEPDMSDGMREILDYYKPALAPDTLDYHSVLTFAVRELLECRVRCHDDVARVRGEVLGEYLPHHFHYLQFSYYKLGQLLKAAECAATYLSMAPSDEVMLHNIRYFTNNYKLRSEDFVPREEYVAIVEKLATEKRLLHFAAHGEPLKKQGRRGDWEPKQKHEEL
;
A
#
# COMPACT_ATOMS: atom_id res chain seq x y z
N MET A 1 29.11 -12.11 7.39
CA MET A 1 27.89 -12.01 6.55
C MET A 1 27.04 -10.84 7.03
N ASP A 2 26.59 -10.88 8.28
CA ASP A 2 25.67 -9.90 8.87
C ASP A 2 26.11 -8.45 8.70
N ARG A 3 27.39 -8.14 8.93
CA ARG A 3 27.94 -6.78 8.71
C ARG A 3 27.83 -6.31 7.26
N GLY A 4 27.87 -7.20 6.28
CA GLY A 4 27.71 -6.86 4.87
C GLY A 4 26.25 -6.70 4.45
N LEU A 5 25.31 -7.16 5.28
CA LEU A 5 23.86 -6.96 5.11
C LEU A 5 23.37 -5.64 5.70
N VAL A 6 24.15 -5.00 6.56
CA VAL A 6 23.85 -3.66 7.08
C VAL A 6 23.75 -2.67 5.92
N ASP A 7 22.76 -1.78 5.98
CA ASP A 7 22.42 -0.81 4.94
C ASP A 7 22.15 -1.43 3.55
N THR A 8 21.65 -2.67 3.52
CA THR A 8 21.17 -3.31 2.30
C THR A 8 19.67 -3.06 2.17
N CYS A 9 19.23 -2.54 1.02
CA CYS A 9 17.82 -2.33 0.73
C CYS A 9 17.13 -3.64 0.36
N LEU A 10 15.82 -3.72 0.61
CA LEU A 10 15.02 -4.85 0.14
C LEU A 10 15.18 -5.04 -1.37
N TRP A 11 15.49 -6.28 -1.71
CA TRP A 11 15.79 -6.88 -3.01
C TRP A 11 17.06 -6.39 -3.70
N GLU A 12 17.88 -5.58 -3.03
CA GLU A 12 19.20 -5.18 -3.50
C GLU A 12 20.06 -6.43 -3.73
N ARG A 13 20.75 -6.46 -4.87
CA ARG A 13 21.80 -7.45 -5.14
C ARG A 13 23.13 -6.89 -4.66
N ARG A 14 23.81 -7.61 -3.77
CA ARG A 14 25.08 -7.16 -3.21
C ARG A 14 26.13 -8.26 -3.34
N ARG A 15 27.35 -7.83 -3.70
CA ARG A 15 28.54 -8.69 -3.66
C ARG A 15 29.25 -8.47 -2.33
N ILE A 16 29.23 -9.48 -1.46
CA ILE A 16 29.90 -9.43 -0.16
C ILE A 16 31.18 -10.26 -0.24
N THR A 17 32.33 -9.63 0.03
CA THR A 17 33.63 -10.31 0.13
C THR A 17 34.02 -10.42 1.59
N ILE A 18 34.16 -11.65 2.09
CA ILE A 18 34.45 -11.95 3.49
C ILE A 18 35.90 -12.45 3.59
N PRO A 19 36.83 -11.67 4.19
CA PRO A 19 38.20 -12.11 4.39
C PRO A 19 38.25 -13.28 5.39
N PRO A 20 39.32 -14.09 5.39
CA PRO A 20 39.32 -15.37 6.12
C PRO A 20 39.07 -15.22 7.62
N HIS A 21 39.59 -14.16 8.24
CA HIS A 21 39.43 -13.88 9.67
C HIS A 21 38.00 -13.48 10.08
N LEU A 22 37.13 -13.11 9.12
CA LEU A 22 35.70 -12.87 9.33
C LEU A 22 34.82 -14.03 8.78
N GLY A 23 35.45 -15.06 8.21
CA GLY A 23 34.81 -16.27 7.69
C GLY A 23 35.16 -17.48 8.56
N TYR A 24 35.84 -18.48 7.97
CA TYR A 24 36.20 -19.74 8.64
C TYR A 24 37.66 -19.83 9.13
N GLY A 25 38.41 -18.74 9.03
CA GLY A 25 39.74 -18.60 9.63
C GLY A 25 40.76 -19.66 9.19
N ALA A 26 41.69 -19.98 10.10
CA ALA A 26 42.72 -21.00 9.90
C ALA A 26 42.18 -22.44 9.96
N SER A 27 40.97 -22.63 10.50
CA SER A 27 40.38 -23.96 10.68
C SER A 27 39.67 -24.47 9.42
N GLY A 28 39.16 -23.56 8.57
CA GLY A 28 38.35 -23.94 7.41
C GLY A 28 37.07 -24.69 7.81
N VAL A 29 36.44 -25.39 6.87
CA VAL A 29 35.30 -26.30 7.12
C VAL A 29 35.48 -27.59 6.34
N GLY A 30 35.85 -28.65 7.06
CA GLY A 30 36.05 -29.98 6.49
C GLY A 30 36.97 -29.97 5.27
N ALA A 31 36.57 -30.68 4.21
CA ALA A 31 37.26 -30.66 2.91
C ALA A 31 36.68 -29.63 1.91
N VAL A 32 35.65 -28.87 2.31
CA VAL A 32 34.86 -28.02 1.40
C VAL A 32 35.40 -26.59 1.36
N ILE A 33 35.82 -26.06 2.51
CA ILE A 33 36.40 -24.71 2.60
C ILE A 33 37.79 -24.82 3.21
N PRO A 34 38.86 -24.56 2.45
CA PRO A 34 40.22 -24.69 2.95
C PRO A 34 40.52 -23.62 4.01
N PRO A 35 41.51 -23.88 4.90
CA PRO A 35 42.11 -22.86 5.76
C PRO A 35 42.46 -21.58 5.00
N HIS A 36 42.23 -20.44 5.63
CA HIS A 36 42.56 -19.11 5.09
C HIS A 36 41.84 -18.72 3.78
N ALA A 37 40.72 -19.35 3.44
CA ALA A 37 39.93 -18.99 2.27
C ALA A 37 39.19 -17.65 2.42
N THR A 38 39.18 -16.83 1.37
CA THR A 38 38.30 -15.66 1.23
C THR A 38 37.02 -16.07 0.54
N LEU A 39 35.87 -15.69 1.09
CA LEU A 39 34.56 -16.03 0.53
C LEU A 39 33.98 -14.86 -0.25
N VAL A 40 33.34 -15.13 -1.38
CA VAL A 40 32.61 -14.12 -2.17
C VAL A 40 31.18 -14.59 -2.36
N PHE A 41 30.22 -13.81 -1.87
CA PHE A 41 28.79 -14.09 -1.98
C PHE A 41 28.13 -13.07 -2.89
N TYR A 42 27.25 -13.53 -3.78
CA TYR A 42 26.29 -12.70 -4.50
C TYR A 42 24.92 -12.96 -3.89
N ILE A 43 24.41 -11.97 -3.17
CA ILE A 43 23.18 -12.10 -2.40
C ILE A 43 22.09 -11.20 -2.97
N ARG A 44 20.83 -11.56 -2.73
CA ARG A 44 19.67 -10.69 -2.96
C ARG A 44 18.85 -10.64 -1.69
N LEU A 45 18.64 -9.46 -1.13
CA LEU A 45 17.91 -9.33 0.13
C LEU A 45 16.40 -9.47 -0.10
N ILE A 46 15.81 -10.65 0.02
CA ILE A 46 14.39 -10.85 -0.35
C ILE A 46 13.44 -10.10 0.61
N LYS A 47 13.66 -10.23 1.92
CA LYS A 47 12.76 -9.73 2.95
C LYS A 47 13.55 -9.49 4.24
N ILE A 48 13.15 -8.47 5.01
CA ILE A 48 13.57 -8.29 6.41
C ILE A 48 12.32 -8.48 7.25
N GLU A 49 12.33 -9.55 8.04
CA GLU A 49 11.36 -9.77 9.11
C GLU A 49 12.00 -9.31 10.41
N ARG A 50 11.54 -8.17 10.95
CA ARG A 50 11.90 -7.81 12.31
C ARG A 50 11.18 -8.80 13.23
N GLY A 51 11.94 -9.55 14.02
CA GLY A 51 11.38 -10.42 15.06
C GLY A 51 10.33 -9.67 15.86
N GLY A 52 9.24 -10.37 16.19
CA GLY A 52 7.98 -9.82 16.70
C GLY A 52 8.14 -8.55 17.53
N ILE A 53 7.37 -7.54 17.14
CA ILE A 53 7.29 -6.24 17.81
C ILE A 53 6.89 -6.50 19.27
N GLN A 54 7.84 -6.41 20.20
CA GLN A 54 7.50 -6.12 21.58
C GLN A 54 7.28 -4.62 21.66
N LEU A 55 6.03 -4.17 21.56
CA LEU A 55 5.63 -2.87 22.05
C LEU A 55 5.88 -2.90 23.56
N GLN A 56 7.05 -2.44 24.01
CA GLN A 56 7.45 -2.53 25.42
C GLN A 56 6.76 -1.48 26.31
N LYS A 57 5.81 -0.68 25.80
CA LYS A 57 5.03 0.28 26.58
C LYS A 57 3.56 0.27 26.16
N ASP A 58 2.66 0.19 27.13
CA ASP A 58 1.21 0.36 26.99
C ASP A 58 0.86 1.84 26.78
N VAL A 59 1.30 2.40 25.65
CA VAL A 59 1.12 3.81 25.29
C VAL A 59 0.26 3.88 24.03
N SER A 60 -0.70 4.80 24.03
CA SER A 60 -1.63 5.01 22.92
C SER A 60 -0.98 5.83 21.78
N LEU A 61 -1.55 5.79 20.58
CA LEU A 61 -1.07 6.62 19.47
C LEU A 61 -1.26 8.11 19.75
N GLU A 62 -2.33 8.42 20.48
CA GLU A 62 -2.74 9.75 20.90
C GLU A 62 -1.71 10.34 21.86
N ASP A 63 -1.28 9.55 22.85
CA ASP A 63 -0.27 9.98 23.83
C ASP A 63 1.07 10.28 23.16
N LEU A 64 1.52 9.43 22.22
CA LEU A 64 2.75 9.65 21.46
C LEU A 64 2.66 10.91 20.59
N TRP A 65 1.53 11.09 19.91
CA TRP A 65 1.28 12.27 19.10
C TRP A 65 1.29 13.55 19.94
N LEU A 66 0.51 13.58 21.02
CA LEU A 66 0.41 14.73 21.91
C LEU A 66 1.75 15.07 22.57
N ALA A 67 2.51 14.07 23.03
CA ALA A 67 3.85 14.27 23.57
C ALA A 67 4.81 14.85 22.53
N GLY A 68 4.76 14.36 21.29
CA GLY A 68 5.56 14.89 20.18
C GLY A 68 5.18 16.34 19.83
N MET A 69 3.90 16.68 19.83
CA MET A 69 3.43 18.05 19.55
C MET A 69 3.76 19.04 20.67
N GLU A 70 3.69 18.61 21.93
CA GLU A 70 4.10 19.43 23.07
C GLU A 70 5.61 19.69 23.04
N ALA A 71 6.42 18.67 22.77
CA ALA A 71 7.86 18.82 22.56
C ALA A 71 8.19 19.77 21.40
N TYR A 72 7.40 19.72 20.32
CA TYR A 72 7.55 20.62 19.18
C TYR A 72 7.29 22.07 19.60
N ARG A 73 6.27 22.29 20.42
CA ARG A 73 5.91 23.63 20.95
C ARG A 73 6.98 24.18 21.90
N THR A 74 7.67 23.32 22.65
CA THR A 74 8.75 23.71 23.58
C THR A 74 10.14 23.71 22.95
N ASN A 75 10.25 23.46 21.64
CA ASN A 75 11.50 23.35 20.88
C ASN A 75 12.44 22.22 21.37
N GLU A 76 11.88 21.16 21.95
CA GLU A 76 12.62 19.96 22.35
C GLU A 76 12.78 19.00 21.17
N TRP A 77 13.62 19.37 20.20
CA TRP A 77 13.70 18.69 18.90
C TRP A 77 14.03 17.19 18.98
N GLN A 78 14.88 16.78 19.92
CA GLN A 78 15.17 15.35 20.11
C GLN A 78 13.94 14.60 20.62
N THR A 79 13.20 15.18 21.56
CA THR A 79 11.96 14.59 22.08
C THR A 79 10.89 14.49 20.98
N VAL A 80 10.80 15.50 20.08
CA VAL A 80 9.92 15.42 18.88
C VAL A 80 10.24 14.18 18.05
N ILE A 81 11.53 13.96 17.76
CA ILE A 81 11.99 12.81 16.98
C ILE A 81 11.62 11.51 17.69
N ASP A 82 11.97 11.38 18.96
CA ASP A 82 11.73 10.16 19.73
C ASP A 82 10.24 9.79 19.79
N GLN A 83 9.36 10.76 20.04
CA GLN A 83 7.92 10.53 20.17
C GLN A 83 7.23 10.27 18.82
N LEU A 84 7.52 11.07 17.80
CA LEU A 84 6.85 10.92 16.50
C LEU A 84 7.34 9.70 15.73
N GLU A 85 8.61 9.32 15.85
CA GLU A 85 9.07 8.06 15.28
C GLU A 85 8.46 6.84 16.01
N GLU A 86 8.27 6.93 17.32
CA GLU A 86 7.55 5.89 18.06
C GLU A 86 6.07 5.83 17.64
N ALA A 87 5.42 6.97 17.42
CA ALA A 87 4.05 7.02 16.89
C ALA A 87 3.96 6.31 15.52
N ILE A 88 4.93 6.54 14.62
CA ILE A 88 5.00 5.85 13.32
C ILE A 88 5.19 4.34 13.51
N ARG A 89 6.10 3.91 14.41
CA ARG A 89 6.32 2.48 14.70
C ARG A 89 5.09 1.81 15.29
N ALA A 90 4.42 2.46 16.23
CA ALA A 90 3.18 1.98 16.84
C ALA A 90 2.05 1.89 15.82
N PHE A 91 1.96 2.87 14.90
CA PHE A 91 0.97 2.85 13.82
C PHE A 91 1.20 1.69 12.85
N ASP A 92 2.45 1.45 12.46
CA ASP A 92 2.81 0.29 11.63
C ASP A 92 2.46 -1.02 12.35
N ALA A 93 2.71 -1.11 13.66
CA ALA A 93 2.35 -2.28 14.46
C ALA A 93 0.83 -2.50 14.50
N TYR A 94 0.06 -1.43 14.74
CA TYR A 94 -1.39 -1.43 14.71
C TYR A 94 -1.93 -1.93 13.36
N GLN A 95 -1.44 -1.37 12.25
CA GLN A 95 -1.86 -1.79 10.91
C GLN A 95 -1.53 -3.27 10.63
N ASN A 96 -0.35 -3.74 11.06
CA ASN A 96 0.03 -5.13 10.87
C ASN A 96 -0.82 -6.09 11.71
N ALA A 97 -1.12 -5.75 12.97
CA ALA A 97 -2.03 -6.52 13.81
C ALA A 97 -3.43 -6.59 13.19
N THR A 98 -3.96 -5.46 12.74
CA THR A 98 -5.24 -5.39 12.02
C THR A 98 -5.25 -6.29 10.77
N LEU A 99 -4.22 -6.21 9.92
CA LEU A 99 -4.10 -7.03 8.72
C LEU A 99 -4.11 -8.53 9.05
N LEU A 100 -3.37 -8.95 10.07
CA LEU A 100 -3.33 -10.34 10.52
C LEU A 100 -4.72 -10.81 10.98
N CYS A 101 -5.40 -9.99 11.79
CA CYS A 101 -6.74 -10.31 12.27
C CYS A 101 -7.76 -10.41 11.13
N LEU A 102 -7.73 -9.47 10.18
CA LEU A 102 -8.61 -9.50 9.00
C LEU A 102 -8.39 -10.76 8.15
N GLN A 103 -7.13 -11.17 7.96
CA GLN A 103 -6.79 -12.39 7.23
C GLN A 103 -7.30 -13.64 7.95
N GLN A 104 -7.01 -13.78 9.24
CA GLN A 104 -7.43 -14.93 10.05
C GLN A 104 -8.95 -15.06 10.09
N CYS A 105 -9.66 -13.95 10.34
CA CYS A 105 -11.13 -13.93 10.39
C CYS A 105 -11.79 -14.17 9.02
N SER A 106 -11.11 -13.83 7.93
CA SER A 106 -11.60 -14.16 6.58
C SER A 106 -11.40 -15.63 6.22
N GLN A 107 -10.31 -16.26 6.69
CA GLN A 107 -9.99 -17.66 6.42
C GLN A 107 -10.80 -18.64 7.27
N ASN A 108 -11.04 -18.33 8.54
CA ASN A 108 -11.77 -19.20 9.47
C ASN A 108 -13.30 -19.14 9.30
N GLY A 109 -13.79 -18.25 8.42
CA GLY A 109 -15.20 -17.95 8.25
C GLY A 109 -15.77 -17.08 9.37
N PRO A 110 -16.91 -16.41 9.15
CA PRO A 110 -17.58 -15.65 10.20
C PRO A 110 -17.92 -16.58 11.38
N PRO A 111 -17.66 -16.18 12.65
CA PRO A 111 -18.10 -16.95 13.80
C PRO A 111 -19.61 -17.15 13.76
N GLN A 112 -20.06 -18.35 14.14
CA GLN A 112 -21.49 -18.66 14.24
C GLN A 112 -22.11 -17.74 15.30
N LEU A 113 -23.02 -16.87 14.88
CA LEU A 113 -23.81 -16.05 15.79
C LEU A 113 -24.61 -16.96 16.72
N SER A 114 -24.71 -16.59 17.99
CA SER A 114 -25.55 -17.32 18.94
C SER A 114 -27.01 -17.23 18.53
N ASP A 115 -27.84 -18.19 18.94
CA ASP A 115 -29.27 -18.16 18.61
C ASP A 115 -29.97 -16.93 19.19
N LYS A 116 -29.49 -16.43 20.33
CA LYS A 116 -29.94 -15.17 20.94
C LYS A 116 -29.59 -13.95 20.08
N ASP A 117 -28.39 -13.92 19.50
CA ASP A 117 -27.97 -12.83 18.61
C ASP A 117 -28.81 -12.86 17.32
N LYS A 118 -29.02 -14.05 16.73
CA LYS A 118 -29.88 -14.21 15.54
C LYS A 118 -31.31 -13.75 15.79
N GLU A 119 -31.90 -14.12 16.92
CA GLU A 119 -33.27 -13.75 17.28
C GLU A 119 -33.41 -12.24 17.55
N THR A 120 -32.42 -11.63 18.20
CA THR A 120 -32.34 -10.18 18.41
C THR A 120 -32.27 -9.45 17.07
N MET A 121 -31.41 -9.90 16.15
CA MET A 121 -31.24 -9.29 14.82
C MET A 121 -32.49 -9.46 13.94
N LYS A 122 -33.16 -10.61 14.04
CA LYS A 122 -34.43 -10.88 13.34
C LYS A 122 -35.53 -9.92 13.77
N LYS A 123 -35.57 -9.55 15.05
CA LYS A 123 -36.51 -8.56 15.58
C LYS A 123 -36.26 -7.16 14.99
N TYR A 124 -35.00 -6.78 14.83
CA TYR A 124 -34.62 -5.51 14.19
C TYR A 124 -34.91 -5.50 12.67
N ALA A 125 -34.83 -6.64 12.01
CA ALA A 125 -35.14 -6.79 10.57
C ALA A 125 -36.63 -6.92 10.25
N GLY A 126 -37.53 -6.56 11.17
CA GLY A 126 -38.99 -6.68 10.99
C GLY A 126 -39.45 -8.12 10.75
N GLY A 127 -38.67 -9.13 11.17
CA GLY A 127 -38.95 -10.54 10.96
C GLY A 127 -38.59 -11.10 9.57
N THR A 128 -37.98 -10.30 8.69
CA THR A 128 -37.56 -10.74 7.35
C THR A 128 -36.14 -11.33 7.37
N GLU A 129 -35.97 -12.49 6.74
CA GLU A 129 -34.68 -13.17 6.56
C GLU A 129 -34.34 -13.21 5.06
N ASP A 130 -34.17 -12.04 4.45
CA ASP A 130 -33.78 -11.95 3.05
C ASP A 130 -32.26 -12.15 2.87
N HIS A 131 -31.79 -12.18 1.61
CA HIS A 131 -30.38 -12.36 1.32
C HIS A 131 -29.50 -11.22 1.90
N LEU A 132 -30.04 -10.02 1.99
CA LEU A 132 -29.32 -8.85 2.47
C LEU A 132 -29.12 -8.91 3.99
N PHE A 133 -30.13 -9.42 4.71
CA PHE A 133 -30.03 -9.72 6.13
C PHE A 133 -28.92 -10.76 6.41
N LEU A 134 -28.82 -11.81 5.59
CA LEU A 134 -27.73 -12.80 5.73
C LEU A 134 -26.34 -12.20 5.46
N GLN A 135 -26.21 -11.28 4.50
CA GLN A 135 -24.96 -10.55 4.26
C GLN A 135 -24.61 -9.65 5.45
N PHE A 136 -25.60 -8.99 6.04
CA PHE A 136 -25.43 -8.17 7.23
C PHE A 136 -24.96 -8.99 8.44
N LEU A 137 -25.54 -10.18 8.67
CA LEU A 137 -25.08 -11.09 9.73
C LEU A 137 -23.64 -11.56 9.52
N THR A 138 -23.28 -11.87 8.28
CA THR A 138 -21.91 -12.27 7.89
C THR A 138 -20.91 -11.17 8.20
N TYR A 139 -21.26 -9.94 7.84
CA TYR A 139 -20.47 -8.75 8.11
C TYR A 139 -20.28 -8.52 9.61
N ALA A 140 -21.38 -8.56 10.39
CA ALA A 140 -21.34 -8.35 11.84
C ALA A 140 -20.46 -9.41 12.55
N ALA A 141 -20.57 -10.67 12.13
CA ALA A 141 -19.75 -11.74 12.65
C ALA A 141 -18.25 -11.54 12.35
N LYS A 142 -17.91 -11.10 11.13
CA LYS A 142 -16.51 -10.78 10.76
C LYS A 142 -15.97 -9.62 11.59
N ALA A 143 -16.73 -8.53 11.75
CA ALA A 143 -16.33 -7.39 12.57
C ALA A 143 -16.07 -7.79 14.03
N ARG A 144 -16.92 -8.64 14.61
CA ARG A 144 -16.72 -9.21 15.95
C ARG A 144 -15.43 -10.00 16.06
N CYS A 145 -15.17 -10.90 15.12
CA CYS A 145 -13.94 -11.69 15.10
C CYS A 145 -12.69 -10.80 15.08
N VAL A 146 -12.68 -9.79 14.20
CA VAL A 146 -11.53 -8.87 14.06
C VAL A 146 -11.30 -8.10 15.37
N ARG A 147 -12.37 -7.66 16.02
CA ARG A 147 -12.29 -6.97 17.32
C ARG A 147 -11.72 -7.85 18.41
N GLU A 148 -12.19 -9.10 18.51
CA GLU A 148 -11.69 -10.08 19.49
C GLU A 148 -10.22 -10.43 19.22
N CYS A 149 -9.84 -10.64 17.97
CA CYS A 149 -8.44 -10.87 17.59
C CYS A 149 -7.54 -9.67 17.94
N LYS A 150 -7.96 -8.44 17.62
CA LYS A 150 -7.21 -7.23 18.00
C LYS A 150 -7.09 -7.09 19.52
N ALA A 151 -8.07 -7.58 20.26
CA ALA A 151 -8.03 -7.57 21.72
C ALA A 151 -6.96 -8.47 22.34
N GLU A 152 -6.60 -9.55 21.65
CA GLU A 152 -5.50 -10.44 22.03
C GLU A 152 -4.14 -9.92 21.53
N ALA A 153 -4.12 -9.27 20.36
CA ALA A 153 -2.89 -8.83 19.69
C ALA A 153 -2.34 -7.47 20.17
N LEU A 154 -3.20 -6.59 20.71
CA LEU A 154 -2.87 -5.21 21.08
C LEU A 154 -3.16 -4.95 22.56
N THR A 155 -2.40 -4.05 23.19
CA THR A 155 -2.71 -3.60 24.54
C THR A 155 -4.01 -2.79 24.58
N PRO A 156 -4.66 -2.61 25.74
CA PRO A 156 -5.89 -1.83 25.84
C PRO A 156 -5.78 -0.42 25.22
N ASN A 157 -4.67 0.27 25.45
CA ASN A 157 -4.43 1.63 24.93
C ASN A 157 -4.11 1.68 23.43
N GLN A 158 -3.86 0.53 22.80
CA GLN A 158 -3.52 0.44 21.36
C GLN A 158 -4.69 -0.05 20.51
N ARG A 159 -5.75 -0.56 21.14
CA ARG A 159 -6.84 -1.26 20.45
C ARG A 159 -7.74 -0.32 19.65
N TYR A 160 -7.96 0.88 20.17
CA TYR A 160 -8.88 1.89 19.61
C TYR A 160 -8.22 3.26 19.53
N PRO A 161 -7.32 3.46 18.57
CA PRO A 161 -6.77 4.78 18.32
C PRO A 161 -7.86 5.76 17.87
N ASP A 162 -7.68 7.02 18.23
CA ASP A 162 -8.47 8.16 17.80
C ASP A 162 -8.48 8.24 16.26
N PRO A 163 -9.67 8.29 15.63
CA PRO A 163 -9.79 8.38 14.18
C PRO A 163 -9.05 9.57 13.55
N GLU A 164 -8.99 10.72 14.23
CA GLU A 164 -8.27 11.89 13.76
C GLU A 164 -6.76 11.61 13.70
N ILE A 165 -6.20 10.99 14.74
CA ILE A 165 -4.79 10.63 14.80
C ILE A 165 -4.44 9.61 13.70
N LEU A 166 -5.32 8.62 13.46
CA LEU A 166 -5.15 7.67 12.37
C LEU A 166 -5.15 8.34 11.00
N VAL A 167 -6.02 9.33 10.77
CA VAL A 167 -6.04 10.10 9.51
C VAL A 167 -4.73 10.87 9.34
N ARG A 168 -4.22 11.53 10.38
CA ARG A 168 -2.94 12.26 10.36
C ARG A 168 -1.76 11.34 10.03
N LEU A 169 -1.70 10.16 10.66
CA LEU A 169 -0.67 9.15 10.40
C LEU A 169 -0.77 8.57 8.98
N LYS A 170 -1.99 8.32 8.48
CA LYS A 170 -2.24 7.91 7.08
C LYS A 170 -1.75 8.98 6.09
N ASN A 171 -2.00 10.25 6.39
CA ASN A 171 -1.59 11.40 5.57
C ASN A 171 -0.11 11.77 5.69
N ARG A 172 0.67 11.09 6.55
CA ARG A 172 2.10 11.32 6.77
C ARG A 172 2.40 12.66 7.45
N ASP A 173 1.45 13.23 8.17
CA ASP A 173 1.63 14.48 8.92
C ASP A 173 2.86 14.48 9.85
N PRO A 174 3.20 13.40 10.61
CA PRO A 174 4.37 13.42 11.49
C PRO A 174 5.68 13.79 10.77
N TYR A 175 5.81 13.42 9.49
CA TYR A 175 7.02 13.67 8.72
C TYR A 175 7.26 15.16 8.45
N SER A 176 6.22 15.99 8.44
CA SER A 176 6.39 17.44 8.33
C SER A 176 7.08 18.04 9.57
N PHE A 177 6.74 17.53 10.76
CA PHE A 177 7.33 17.94 12.04
C PHE A 177 8.73 17.34 12.24
N LEU A 178 8.90 16.05 11.91
CA LEU A 178 10.21 15.38 11.93
C LEU A 178 11.20 16.06 11.00
N HIS A 179 10.77 16.45 9.79
CA HIS A 179 11.59 17.22 8.87
C HIS A 179 12.16 18.48 9.54
N PHE A 180 11.32 19.26 10.20
CA PHE A 180 11.76 20.48 10.87
C PHE A 180 12.66 20.17 12.08
N ALA A 181 12.33 19.18 12.89
CA ALA A 181 13.14 18.78 14.05
C ALA A 181 14.55 18.34 13.64
N TYR A 182 14.68 17.49 12.62
CA TYR A 182 15.97 17.08 12.07
C TYR A 182 16.77 18.25 11.49
N TYR A 183 16.08 19.18 10.80
CA TYR A 183 16.71 20.40 10.30
C TYR A 183 17.30 21.26 11.43
N GLN A 184 16.56 21.43 12.54
CA GLN A 184 17.03 22.20 13.71
C GLN A 184 18.25 21.56 14.39
N LEU A 185 18.36 20.24 14.35
CA LEU A 185 19.52 19.50 14.87
C LEU A 185 20.70 19.41 13.88
N GLY A 186 20.55 19.94 12.66
CA GLY A 186 21.58 19.91 11.63
C GLY A 186 21.69 18.58 10.86
N ASP A 187 20.75 17.65 11.06
CA ASP A 187 20.69 16.41 10.27
C ASP A 187 19.87 16.64 8.99
N PHE A 188 20.50 17.28 8.01
CA PHE A 188 19.85 17.58 6.74
C PHE A 188 19.52 16.33 5.92
N LYS A 189 20.18 15.19 6.16
CA LYS A 189 19.92 13.95 5.43
C LYS A 189 18.60 13.34 5.88
N GLU A 190 18.39 13.20 7.19
CA GLU A 190 17.12 12.72 7.75
C GLU A 190 15.99 13.73 7.58
N GLY A 191 16.30 15.03 7.65
CA GLY A 191 15.37 16.09 7.30
C GLY A 191 14.84 15.96 5.86
N ALA A 192 15.75 15.79 4.89
CA ALA A 192 15.37 15.57 3.49
C ALA A 192 14.47 14.34 3.32
N LYS A 193 14.78 13.24 4.02
CA LYS A 193 13.98 12.01 3.95
C LYS A 193 12.55 12.23 4.43
N CYS A 194 12.38 12.92 5.56
CA CYS A 194 11.07 13.25 6.09
C CYS A 194 10.31 14.21 5.16
N PHE A 195 10.99 15.23 4.63
CA PHE A 195 10.41 16.18 3.69
C PHE A 195 9.83 15.48 2.45
N PHE A 196 10.64 14.65 1.78
CA PHE A 196 10.17 13.96 0.59
C PHE A 196 9.04 12.98 0.93
N THR A 197 9.11 12.29 2.07
CA THR A 197 8.03 11.41 2.55
C THR A 197 6.69 12.15 2.69
N PHE A 198 6.71 13.34 3.30
CA PHE A 198 5.51 14.17 3.47
C PHE A 198 4.98 14.72 2.13
N MET A 199 5.88 15.26 1.30
CA MET A 199 5.55 15.91 0.02
C MET A 199 4.77 14.99 -0.93
N PHE A 200 5.10 13.70 -0.98
CA PHE A 200 4.45 12.75 -1.90
C PHE A 200 2.94 12.60 -1.66
N HIS A 201 2.45 12.84 -0.44
CA HIS A 201 1.03 12.77 -0.10
C HIS A 201 0.39 14.16 0.07
N ASN A 202 1.20 15.22 0.20
CA ASN A 202 0.73 16.56 0.59
C ASN A 202 1.23 17.66 -0.36
N MET A 203 1.11 17.42 -1.66
CA MET A 203 1.70 18.28 -2.70
C MET A 203 1.23 19.75 -2.70
N ASN A 204 0.06 20.01 -2.14
CA ASN A 204 -0.50 21.36 -2.03
C ASN A 204 -0.04 22.11 -0.77
N SER A 205 0.93 21.56 -0.03
CA SER A 205 1.45 22.17 1.20
C SER A 205 2.43 23.31 0.91
N ASP A 206 2.28 24.41 1.65
CA ASP A 206 3.21 25.56 1.63
C ASP A 206 4.65 25.20 2.01
N LEU A 207 4.87 24.03 2.62
CA LEU A 207 6.20 23.54 3.00
C LEU A 207 7.08 23.15 1.81
N ILE A 208 6.53 23.03 0.59
CA ILE A 208 7.22 22.39 -0.53
C ILE A 208 8.16 23.33 -1.31
N PRO A 209 7.74 24.51 -1.80
CA PRO A 209 8.52 25.27 -2.79
C PRO A 209 9.91 25.72 -2.30
N GLY A 210 10.04 26.08 -1.02
CA GLY A 210 11.30 26.53 -0.42
C GLY A 210 12.26 25.37 -0.11
N ASN A 211 11.71 24.29 0.45
CA ASN A 211 12.49 23.15 0.92
C ASN A 211 12.98 22.26 -0.24
N ASP A 212 12.15 22.06 -1.27
CA ASP A 212 12.55 21.30 -2.47
C ASP A 212 13.78 21.93 -3.15
N ARG A 213 13.78 23.26 -3.31
CA ARG A 213 14.92 24.00 -3.87
C ARG A 213 16.17 23.88 -3.01
N PHE A 214 16.03 23.94 -1.69
CA PHE A 214 17.14 23.78 -0.75
C PHE A 214 17.76 22.39 -0.87
N TYR A 215 16.97 21.33 -0.70
CA TYR A 215 17.48 19.97 -0.72
C TYR A 215 18.03 19.55 -2.09
N ARG A 216 17.46 20.02 -3.20
CA ARG A 216 18.01 19.77 -4.55
C ARG A 216 19.37 20.42 -4.81
N LYS A 217 19.64 21.56 -4.18
CA LYS A 217 20.93 22.26 -4.32
C LYS A 217 21.98 21.75 -3.35
N THR A 218 21.58 21.46 -2.12
CA THR A 218 22.47 21.08 -1.03
C THR A 218 22.85 19.60 -1.10
N LEU A 219 21.98 18.76 -1.68
CA LEU A 219 22.18 17.32 -1.82
C LEU A 219 22.15 17.00 -3.31
N GLU A 220 23.14 16.24 -3.83
CA GLU A 220 23.14 15.75 -5.22
C GLU A 220 21.93 14.82 -5.43
N TRP A 221 20.79 15.42 -5.77
CA TRP A 221 19.48 14.79 -5.82
C TRP A 221 19.44 13.54 -6.71
N GLY A 222 20.28 13.52 -7.76
CA GLY A 222 20.37 12.41 -8.70
C GLY A 222 21.06 11.14 -8.16
N ARG A 223 21.70 11.18 -6.99
CA ARG A 223 22.37 10.03 -6.36
C ARG A 223 21.83 9.63 -4.99
N MET A 224 21.02 10.46 -4.33
CA MET A 224 20.27 10.04 -3.15
C MET A 224 19.14 9.13 -3.60
N ILE A 225 19.48 7.88 -3.85
CA ILE A 225 18.50 6.79 -3.76
C ILE A 225 17.84 6.94 -2.40
N ILE A 226 16.53 7.06 -2.49
CA ILE A 226 15.61 7.38 -1.43
C ILE A 226 15.72 6.34 -0.31
N GLU A 227 16.58 6.61 0.66
CA GLU A 227 16.56 5.99 1.98
C GLU A 227 15.42 6.61 2.81
N CYS A 228 14.19 6.63 2.32
CA CYS A 228 13.04 6.94 3.18
C CYS A 228 12.41 5.63 3.62
N ASN A 229 12.27 5.44 4.94
CA ASN A 229 11.58 4.32 5.60
C ASN A 229 10.07 4.28 5.25
N ILE A 230 9.72 4.08 3.99
CA ILE A 230 8.33 3.85 3.56
C ILE A 230 8.29 2.54 2.81
N LYS A 231 8.00 1.48 3.55
CA LYS A 231 8.03 0.09 3.10
C LYS A 231 7.06 -0.23 1.94
N TRP A 232 6.09 0.64 1.61
CA TRP A 232 4.97 0.28 0.73
C TRP A 232 4.63 1.25 -0.41
N VAL A 233 4.70 2.57 -0.24
CA VAL A 233 4.36 3.54 -1.29
C VAL A 233 5.55 3.85 -2.21
N TRP A 234 6.77 3.81 -1.66
CA TRP A 234 7.99 4.08 -2.41
C TRP A 234 8.53 2.86 -3.16
N SER A 235 8.20 1.65 -2.70
CA SER A 235 8.71 0.41 -3.28
C SER A 235 8.17 0.16 -4.70
N THR A 236 6.99 0.68 -5.03
CA THR A 236 6.30 0.50 -6.32
C THR A 236 6.70 1.60 -7.31
N CYS A 237 6.47 2.86 -6.94
CA CYS A 237 6.67 4.02 -7.81
C CYS A 237 8.17 4.32 -8.04
N GLY A 238 9.01 4.13 -7.03
CA GLY A 238 10.45 4.36 -7.15
C GLY A 238 11.10 3.42 -8.16
N ARG A 239 10.64 2.17 -8.22
CA ARG A 239 11.14 1.18 -9.21
C ARG A 239 10.63 1.45 -10.61
N LEU A 240 9.36 1.83 -10.75
CA LEU A 240 8.85 2.27 -12.06
C LEU A 240 9.66 3.47 -12.56
N SER A 241 9.80 4.53 -11.74
CA SER A 241 10.56 5.74 -12.11
C SER A 241 12.02 5.42 -12.47
N ALA A 242 12.71 4.59 -11.68
CA ALA A 242 14.05 4.13 -12.00
C ALA A 242 14.09 3.31 -13.31
N GLY A 243 13.10 2.46 -13.54
CA GLY A 243 12.98 1.66 -14.76
C GLY A 243 12.76 2.52 -16.01
N LEU A 244 11.97 3.59 -15.89
CA LEU A 244 11.75 4.58 -16.95
C LEU A 244 13.02 5.39 -17.24
N LYS A 245 13.77 5.78 -16.20
CA LYS A 245 15.08 6.42 -16.38
C LYS A 245 16.07 5.50 -17.10
N ALA A 246 16.09 4.21 -16.74
CA ALA A 246 16.91 3.22 -17.44
C ALA A 246 16.45 3.01 -18.89
N TYR A 247 15.14 3.11 -19.15
CA TYR A 247 14.57 3.02 -20.50
C TYR A 247 15.02 4.18 -21.37
N ASP A 248 15.00 5.40 -20.84
CA ASP A 248 15.48 6.61 -21.54
C ASP A 248 16.98 6.55 -21.84
N GLN A 249 17.73 5.75 -21.08
CA GLN A 249 19.15 5.46 -21.28
C GLN A 249 19.40 4.24 -22.19
N GLU A 250 18.34 3.67 -22.78
CA GLU A 250 18.35 2.45 -23.59
C GLU A 250 18.91 1.21 -22.85
N ASN A 251 18.95 1.22 -21.52
CA ASN A 251 19.34 0.07 -20.72
C ASN A 251 18.15 -0.87 -20.48
N PHE A 252 17.71 -1.54 -21.55
CA PHE A 252 16.50 -2.38 -21.52
C PHE A 252 16.57 -3.55 -20.54
N LEU A 253 17.77 -4.06 -20.23
CA LEU A 253 17.94 -5.13 -19.24
C LEU A 253 17.61 -4.64 -17.83
N GLU A 254 18.11 -3.46 -17.47
CA GLU A 254 17.81 -2.81 -16.19
C GLU A 254 16.35 -2.33 -16.12
N THR A 255 15.81 -1.78 -17.22
CA THR A 255 14.37 -1.45 -17.31
C THR A 255 13.50 -2.66 -16.98
N VAL A 256 13.76 -3.81 -17.60
CA VAL A 256 12.99 -5.04 -17.33
C VAL A 256 13.11 -5.45 -15.87
N ASP A 257 14.31 -5.50 -15.29
CA ASP A 257 14.49 -5.92 -13.87
C ASP A 257 13.76 -4.96 -12.91
N LEU A 258 13.81 -3.65 -13.17
CA LEU A 258 13.18 -2.64 -12.32
C LEU A 258 11.65 -2.65 -12.45
N ILE A 259 11.10 -2.65 -13.66
CA ILE A 259 9.64 -2.61 -13.87
C ILE A 259 8.98 -3.96 -13.53
N GLU A 260 9.59 -5.11 -13.87
CA GLU A 260 9.05 -6.41 -13.43
C GLU A 260 9.02 -6.53 -11.92
N SER A 261 10.03 -5.99 -11.25
CA SER A 261 10.11 -6.05 -9.80
C SER A 261 9.23 -4.99 -9.10
N SER A 262 8.65 -4.01 -9.82
CA SER A 262 7.66 -3.08 -9.26
C SER A 262 6.25 -3.66 -9.22
N LEU A 263 5.89 -4.51 -10.18
CA LEU A 263 4.56 -5.15 -10.29
C LEU A 263 4.12 -5.95 -9.05
N PRO A 264 4.92 -6.87 -8.47
CA PRO A 264 4.51 -7.59 -7.26
C PRO A 264 4.42 -6.68 -6.04
N LEU A 265 5.23 -5.61 -5.99
CA LEU A 265 5.15 -4.62 -4.91
C LEU A 265 3.87 -3.79 -5.03
N TYR A 266 3.47 -3.42 -6.26
CA TYR A 266 2.20 -2.74 -6.53
C TYR A 266 1.04 -3.58 -6.02
N ARG A 267 1.05 -4.88 -6.34
CA ARG A 267 0.04 -5.81 -5.87
C ARG A 267 0.01 -5.92 -4.35
N GLU A 268 1.17 -6.09 -3.71
CA GLU A 268 1.24 -6.20 -2.25
C GLU A 268 0.75 -4.92 -1.55
N ALA A 269 1.13 -3.74 -2.05
CA ALA A 269 0.65 -2.47 -1.53
C ALA A 269 -0.87 -2.31 -1.69
N LEU A 270 -1.41 -2.67 -2.87
CA LEU A 270 -2.83 -2.61 -3.15
C LEU A 270 -3.61 -3.59 -2.27
N ASP A 271 -3.20 -4.86 -2.20
CA ASP A 271 -3.87 -5.89 -1.40
C ASP A 271 -3.91 -5.52 0.09
N ARG A 272 -2.81 -4.97 0.62
CA ARG A 272 -2.77 -4.44 2.00
C ARG A 272 -3.78 -3.31 2.21
N CYS A 273 -3.85 -2.35 1.28
CA CYS A 273 -4.79 -1.23 1.38
C CYS A 273 -6.24 -1.72 1.30
N LEU A 274 -6.56 -2.55 0.31
CA LEU A 274 -7.90 -3.11 0.10
C LEU A 274 -8.39 -3.90 1.31
N LEU A 275 -7.48 -4.62 1.98
CA LEU A 275 -7.81 -5.36 3.20
C LEU A 275 -8.06 -4.40 4.38
N LEU A 276 -7.19 -3.40 4.58
CA LEU A 276 -7.39 -2.39 5.64
C LEU A 276 -8.68 -1.58 5.51
N CYS A 277 -9.26 -1.47 4.30
CA CYS A 277 -10.59 -0.87 4.12
C CYS A 277 -11.70 -1.61 4.88
N GLU A 278 -11.50 -2.90 5.17
CA GLU A 278 -12.44 -3.68 5.98
C GLU A 278 -12.33 -3.39 7.49
N ASP A 279 -11.27 -2.71 7.96
CA ASP A 279 -11.13 -2.26 9.35
C ASP A 279 -11.87 -0.94 9.61
N MET A 280 -12.06 -0.08 8.60
CA MET A 280 -12.81 1.20 8.73
C MET A 280 -14.28 0.99 9.15
N LEU A 281 -14.74 -0.24 9.01
CA LEU A 281 -16.05 -0.75 9.39
C LEU A 281 -16.15 -1.11 10.89
N VAL A 282 -15.03 -1.03 11.60
CA VAL A 282 -14.85 -1.29 13.05
C VAL A 282 -14.43 -0.02 13.81
N MET A 283 -13.90 1.01 13.11
CA MET A 283 -13.21 2.18 13.70
C MET A 283 -14.08 3.43 13.93
N ASN A 284 -15.34 3.23 14.28
CA ASN A 284 -16.00 4.16 15.19
C ASN A 284 -16.41 3.20 16.30
N THR A 285 -15.71 3.16 17.43
CA THR A 285 -16.04 4.07 18.53
C THR A 285 -15.16 3.90 19.78
N THR A 286 -15.12 4.93 20.60
CA THR A 286 -14.38 5.02 21.87
C THR A 286 -15.29 4.65 23.04
N GLU A 287 -15.41 3.37 23.42
CA GLU A 287 -15.71 2.98 24.82
C GLU A 287 -15.45 1.47 25.10
N PRO A 288 -14.97 1.07 26.30
CA PRO A 288 -14.23 -0.19 26.48
C PRO A 288 -15.03 -1.43 26.86
N ASP A 289 -16.34 -1.37 27.10
CA ASP A 289 -17.05 -2.50 27.72
C ASP A 289 -18.33 -2.89 26.96
N MET A 290 -18.31 -4.14 26.45
CA MET A 290 -19.38 -4.91 25.80
C MET A 290 -19.49 -4.83 24.27
N SER A 291 -20.35 -5.67 23.69
CA SER A 291 -20.48 -6.05 22.28
C SER A 291 -21.02 -4.93 21.37
N ASP A 292 -20.47 -3.73 21.48
CA ASP A 292 -21.10 -2.46 21.13
C ASP A 292 -20.92 -1.97 19.69
N GLY A 293 -20.21 -2.70 18.82
CA GLY A 293 -20.17 -2.34 17.39
C GLY A 293 -21.57 -2.26 16.75
N MET A 294 -22.53 -3.02 17.29
CA MET A 294 -23.95 -2.92 16.91
C MET A 294 -24.67 -1.79 17.65
N ARG A 295 -24.28 -1.50 18.89
CA ARG A 295 -24.94 -0.54 19.78
C ARG A 295 -24.68 0.91 19.38
N GLU A 296 -23.54 1.21 18.76
CA GLU A 296 -23.27 2.56 18.22
C GLU A 296 -23.70 2.76 16.78
N ILE A 297 -23.81 1.72 15.98
CA ILE A 297 -24.66 1.80 14.77
C ILE A 297 -26.11 2.10 15.19
N LEU A 298 -26.59 1.54 16.29
CA LEU A 298 -27.90 1.88 16.87
C LEU A 298 -27.92 3.29 17.49
N ASP A 299 -26.85 3.77 18.13
CA ASP A 299 -26.82 5.05 18.88
C ASP A 299 -26.38 6.29 18.05
N TYR A 300 -25.55 6.14 17.01
CA TYR A 300 -25.20 7.22 16.07
C TYR A 300 -26.39 7.63 15.21
N TYR A 301 -27.27 6.67 14.88
CA TYR A 301 -28.50 6.93 14.14
C TYR A 301 -29.70 7.26 15.04
N LYS A 302 -29.59 7.10 16.37
CA LYS A 302 -30.63 7.41 17.37
C LYS A 302 -31.17 8.85 17.34
N PRO A 303 -30.36 9.91 17.09
CA PRO A 303 -30.88 11.28 17.04
C PRO A 303 -31.69 11.53 15.76
N ALA A 304 -31.47 10.75 14.70
CA ALA A 304 -32.12 10.90 13.41
C ALA A 304 -33.30 9.92 13.19
N LEU A 305 -33.34 8.82 13.94
CA LEU A 305 -34.25 7.71 13.69
C LEU A 305 -34.78 7.15 15.02
N ALA A 306 -36.09 7.16 15.18
CA ALA A 306 -36.78 6.57 16.33
C ALA A 306 -36.45 5.06 16.46
N PRO A 307 -36.58 4.47 17.66
CA PRO A 307 -36.30 3.04 17.93
C PRO A 307 -37.00 2.05 16.99
N ASP A 308 -38.06 2.48 16.30
CA ASP A 308 -38.88 1.68 15.38
C ASP A 308 -38.42 1.79 13.91
N THR A 309 -37.30 2.48 13.63
CA THR A 309 -36.86 2.83 12.27
C THR A 309 -35.40 2.47 11.92
N LEU A 310 -34.66 1.75 12.78
CA LEU A 310 -33.34 1.25 12.38
C LEU A 310 -33.49 0.07 11.40
N ASP A 311 -33.36 0.40 10.13
CA ASP A 311 -33.39 -0.56 9.03
C ASP A 311 -31.96 -1.03 8.69
N TYR A 312 -31.71 -2.34 8.78
CA TYR A 312 -30.42 -2.94 8.41
C TYR A 312 -30.03 -2.64 6.95
N HIS A 313 -31.00 -2.36 6.07
CA HIS A 313 -30.73 -1.89 4.72
C HIS A 313 -29.92 -0.58 4.74
N SER A 314 -30.22 0.36 5.64
CA SER A 314 -29.53 1.66 5.74
C SER A 314 -28.09 1.49 6.27
N VAL A 315 -27.92 0.65 7.29
CA VAL A 315 -26.60 0.33 7.87
C VAL A 315 -25.69 -0.33 6.83
N LEU A 316 -26.21 -1.34 6.12
CA LEU A 316 -25.44 -2.04 5.11
C LEU A 316 -25.14 -1.14 3.91
N THR A 317 -26.08 -0.29 3.50
CA THR A 317 -25.86 0.68 2.42
C THR A 317 -24.71 1.63 2.76
N PHE A 318 -24.69 2.18 3.98
CA PHE A 318 -23.61 3.03 4.45
C PHE A 318 -22.28 2.26 4.48
N ALA A 319 -22.25 1.09 5.13
CA ALA A 319 -21.05 0.26 5.24
C ALA A 319 -20.46 -0.11 3.86
N VAL A 320 -21.30 -0.51 2.91
CA VAL A 320 -20.87 -0.84 1.54
C VAL A 320 -20.36 0.38 0.81
N ARG A 321 -20.99 1.56 0.96
CA ARG A 321 -20.51 2.80 0.35
C ARG A 321 -19.13 3.19 0.87
N GLU A 322 -18.95 3.25 2.19
CA GLU A 322 -17.65 3.60 2.81
C GLU A 322 -16.55 2.61 2.41
N LEU A 323 -16.87 1.31 2.37
CA LEU A 323 -15.95 0.27 1.89
C LEU A 323 -15.57 0.51 0.42
N LEU A 324 -16.54 0.79 -0.47
CA LEU A 324 -16.28 1.05 -1.88
C LEU A 324 -15.45 2.33 -2.07
N GLU A 325 -15.75 3.41 -1.34
CA GLU A 325 -14.97 4.65 -1.37
C GLU A 325 -13.52 4.41 -0.97
N CYS A 326 -13.28 3.68 0.12
CA CYS A 326 -11.94 3.31 0.56
C CYS A 326 -11.21 2.46 -0.50
N ARG A 327 -11.87 1.43 -1.03
CA ARG A 327 -11.27 0.51 -2.01
C ARG A 327 -10.92 1.21 -3.32
N VAL A 328 -11.80 2.06 -3.84
CA VAL A 328 -11.51 2.88 -5.02
C VAL A 328 -10.31 3.81 -4.76
N ARG A 329 -10.27 4.46 -3.60
CA ARG A 329 -9.16 5.34 -3.20
C ARG A 329 -7.83 4.60 -3.09
N CYS A 330 -7.81 3.34 -2.63
CA CYS A 330 -6.59 2.54 -2.56
C CYS A 330 -5.85 2.46 -3.89
N HIS A 331 -6.56 2.36 -5.02
CA HIS A 331 -5.94 2.33 -6.34
C HIS A 331 -5.24 3.65 -6.67
N ASP A 332 -5.85 4.78 -6.32
CA ASP A 332 -5.26 6.10 -6.52
C ASP A 332 -4.05 6.31 -5.59
N ASP A 333 -4.13 5.83 -4.34
CA ASP A 333 -3.07 5.94 -3.34
C ASP A 333 -1.81 5.16 -3.74
N VAL A 334 -1.95 3.96 -4.32
CA VAL A 334 -0.80 3.16 -4.79
C VAL A 334 -0.25 3.62 -6.15
N ALA A 335 -1.02 4.43 -6.89
CA ALA A 335 -0.66 5.00 -8.18
C ALA A 335 -0.19 6.47 -8.08
N ARG A 336 -0.04 7.01 -6.86
CA ARG A 336 0.34 8.41 -6.65
C ARG A 336 1.85 8.60 -6.82
N VAL A 337 2.24 9.45 -7.76
CA VAL A 337 3.64 9.86 -7.98
C VAL A 337 3.72 11.38 -7.88
N ARG A 338 4.63 11.85 -7.02
CA ARG A 338 4.78 13.28 -6.69
C ARG A 338 3.41 13.93 -6.42
N GLY A 339 2.57 13.33 -5.57
CA GLY A 339 1.25 13.86 -5.24
C GLY A 339 0.18 13.81 -6.34
N GLU A 340 0.51 13.45 -7.58
CA GLU A 340 -0.45 13.27 -8.66
C GLU A 340 -0.81 11.80 -8.83
N VAL A 341 -2.08 11.52 -9.11
CA VAL A 341 -2.51 10.17 -9.42
C VAL A 341 -2.13 9.88 -10.87
N LEU A 342 -1.23 8.93 -11.08
CA LEU A 342 -0.92 8.49 -12.44
C LEU A 342 -2.10 7.71 -13.00
N GLY A 343 -2.85 8.37 -13.88
CA GLY A 343 -3.84 7.70 -14.72
C GLY A 343 -3.19 6.52 -15.44
N GLU A 344 -3.90 5.39 -15.50
CA GLU A 344 -3.43 4.21 -16.26
C GLU A 344 -2.06 3.67 -15.79
N TYR A 345 -1.75 3.82 -14.49
CA TYR A 345 -0.49 3.38 -13.87
C TYR A 345 -0.06 1.96 -14.27
N LEU A 346 -0.99 1.00 -14.23
CA LEU A 346 -0.70 -0.40 -14.53
C LEU A 346 -0.46 -0.64 -16.04
N PRO A 347 -1.30 -0.13 -16.97
CA PRO A 347 -0.99 -0.11 -18.40
C PRO A 347 0.41 0.40 -18.74
N HIS A 348 0.88 1.49 -18.10
CA HIS A 348 2.23 2.02 -18.37
C HIS A 348 3.34 0.98 -18.15
N HIS A 349 3.24 0.14 -17.11
CA HIS A 349 4.25 -0.92 -16.88
C HIS A 349 4.36 -1.85 -18.10
N PHE A 350 3.21 -2.29 -18.62
CA PHE A 350 3.17 -3.23 -19.73
C PHE A 350 3.55 -2.60 -21.06
N HIS A 351 3.32 -1.29 -21.24
CA HIS A 351 3.82 -0.54 -22.39
C HIS A 351 5.36 -0.60 -22.46
N TYR A 352 6.04 -0.20 -21.39
CA TYR A 352 7.51 -0.15 -21.35
C TYR A 352 8.14 -1.55 -21.31
N LEU A 353 7.52 -2.51 -20.61
CA LEU A 353 7.97 -3.90 -20.62
C LEU A 353 7.87 -4.52 -22.01
N GLN A 354 6.77 -4.28 -22.73
CA GLN A 354 6.59 -4.80 -24.09
C GLN A 354 7.74 -4.38 -25.00
N PHE A 355 8.09 -3.09 -25.02
CA PHE A 355 9.16 -2.59 -25.87
C PHE A 355 10.53 -3.08 -25.41
N SER A 356 10.78 -3.08 -24.10
CA SER A 356 12.07 -3.52 -23.53
C SER A 356 12.32 -5.00 -23.80
N TYR A 357 11.31 -5.86 -23.63
CA TYR A 357 11.42 -7.27 -23.99
C TYR A 357 11.66 -7.49 -25.47
N TYR A 358 11.01 -6.70 -26.33
CA TYR A 358 11.26 -6.74 -27.77
C TYR A 358 12.72 -6.40 -28.10
N LYS A 359 13.28 -5.33 -27.50
CA LYS A 359 14.68 -4.94 -27.69
C LYS A 359 15.67 -5.99 -27.20
N LEU A 360 15.30 -6.79 -26.21
CA LEU A 360 16.08 -7.92 -25.71
C LEU A 360 15.85 -9.23 -26.49
N GLY A 361 15.04 -9.23 -27.56
CA GLY A 361 14.72 -10.40 -28.36
C GLY A 361 13.76 -11.40 -27.70
N GLN A 362 13.14 -11.04 -26.57
CA GLN A 362 12.20 -11.88 -25.83
C GLN A 362 10.77 -11.70 -26.35
N LEU A 363 10.52 -12.17 -27.58
CA LEU A 363 9.27 -11.92 -28.31
C LEU A 363 7.99 -12.39 -27.59
N LEU A 364 8.00 -13.59 -26.99
CA LEU A 364 6.82 -14.11 -26.28
C LEU A 364 6.46 -13.27 -25.06
N LYS A 365 7.46 -12.75 -24.33
CA LYS A 365 7.20 -11.84 -23.20
C LYS A 365 6.72 -10.47 -23.65
N ALA A 366 7.24 -9.98 -24.78
CA ALA A 366 6.72 -8.76 -25.40
C ALA A 366 5.25 -8.93 -25.83
N ALA A 367 4.90 -10.08 -26.40
CA ALA A 367 3.52 -10.42 -26.76
C ALA A 367 2.59 -10.55 -25.54
N GLU A 368 3.05 -11.19 -24.47
CA GLU A 368 2.33 -11.27 -23.18
C GLU A 368 2.04 -9.86 -22.62
N CYS A 369 3.05 -8.97 -22.62
CA CYS A 369 2.87 -7.59 -22.16
C CYS A 369 1.90 -6.80 -23.07
N ALA A 370 1.99 -6.97 -24.39
CA ALA A 370 1.08 -6.34 -25.35
C ALA A 370 -0.37 -6.79 -25.14
N ALA A 371 -0.58 -8.09 -24.93
CA ALA A 371 -1.89 -8.67 -24.62
C ALA A 371 -2.43 -8.12 -23.29
N THR A 372 -1.59 -8.10 -22.26
CA THR A 372 -1.94 -7.57 -20.93
C THR A 372 -2.36 -6.10 -21.00
N TYR A 373 -1.61 -5.29 -21.75
CA TYR A 373 -1.94 -3.88 -21.99
C TYR A 373 -3.30 -3.73 -22.69
N LEU A 374 -3.54 -4.46 -23.79
CA LEU A 374 -4.78 -4.37 -24.56
C LEU A 374 -6.01 -4.86 -23.79
N SER A 375 -5.85 -5.77 -22.84
CA SER A 375 -6.95 -6.14 -21.93
C SER A 375 -7.42 -4.95 -21.09
N MET A 376 -6.53 -4.00 -20.78
CA MET A 376 -6.84 -2.78 -20.01
C MET A 376 -7.18 -1.59 -20.90
N ALA A 377 -6.51 -1.46 -22.05
CA ALA A 377 -6.65 -0.37 -23.03
C ALA A 377 -6.94 -0.94 -24.45
N PRO A 378 -8.10 -1.56 -24.68
CA PRO A 378 -8.40 -2.34 -25.90
C PRO A 378 -8.53 -1.55 -27.19
N SER A 379 -8.54 -0.22 -27.11
CA SER A 379 -8.70 0.68 -28.26
C SER A 379 -7.44 1.50 -28.54
N ASP A 380 -6.33 1.14 -27.92
CA ASP A 380 -5.03 1.75 -28.18
C ASP A 380 -4.48 1.31 -29.55
N GLU A 381 -4.43 2.24 -30.49
CA GLU A 381 -4.03 1.97 -31.86
C GLU A 381 -2.56 1.59 -32.00
N VAL A 382 -1.69 2.08 -31.09
CA VAL A 382 -0.26 1.76 -31.15
C VAL A 382 0.01 0.35 -30.67
N MET A 383 -0.62 -0.08 -29.59
CA MET A 383 -0.49 -1.46 -29.14
C MET A 383 -1.16 -2.43 -30.13
N LEU A 384 -2.30 -2.07 -30.73
CA LEU A 384 -2.90 -2.84 -31.82
C LEU A 384 -1.97 -2.95 -33.04
N HIS A 385 -1.25 -1.88 -33.37
CA HIS A 385 -0.21 -1.92 -34.39
C HIS A 385 0.93 -2.86 -34.01
N ASN A 386 1.37 -2.86 -32.75
CA ASN A 386 2.43 -3.75 -32.27
C ASN A 386 2.04 -5.22 -32.35
N ILE A 387 0.80 -5.59 -32.03
CA ILE A 387 0.28 -6.96 -32.23
C ILE A 387 0.39 -7.36 -33.71
N ARG A 388 -0.10 -6.51 -34.62
CA ARG A 388 0.00 -6.76 -36.08
C ARG A 388 1.45 -6.90 -36.53
N TYR A 389 2.35 -6.07 -35.99
CA TYR A 389 3.78 -6.14 -36.26
C TYR A 389 4.38 -7.49 -35.83
N PHE A 390 4.04 -7.97 -34.62
CA PHE A 390 4.51 -9.27 -34.12
C PHE A 390 3.97 -10.44 -34.95
N THR A 391 2.67 -10.43 -35.28
CA THR A 391 2.06 -11.47 -36.12
C THR A 391 2.68 -11.53 -37.51
N ASN A 392 2.87 -10.37 -38.17
CA ASN A 392 3.32 -10.34 -39.56
C ASN A 392 4.82 -10.62 -39.72
N ASN A 393 5.66 -10.08 -38.83
CA ASN A 393 7.12 -10.19 -38.97
C ASN A 393 7.70 -11.41 -38.24
N TYR A 394 7.08 -11.86 -37.15
CA TYR A 394 7.58 -12.94 -36.32
C TYR A 394 6.68 -14.17 -36.30
N LYS A 395 5.57 -14.15 -37.05
CA LYS A 395 4.62 -15.26 -37.20
C LYS A 395 3.99 -15.72 -35.88
N LEU A 396 3.89 -14.83 -34.89
CA LEU A 396 3.15 -15.10 -33.65
C LEU A 396 1.66 -15.26 -33.96
N ARG A 397 1.04 -16.26 -33.32
CA ARG A 397 -0.38 -16.62 -33.44
C ARG A 397 -1.16 -16.05 -32.27
N SER A 398 -2.49 -16.05 -32.36
CA SER A 398 -3.38 -15.57 -31.29
C SER A 398 -3.12 -16.26 -29.94
N GLU A 399 -2.72 -17.53 -29.96
CA GLU A 399 -2.37 -18.34 -28.78
C GLU A 399 -1.12 -17.81 -28.04
N ASP A 400 -0.25 -17.06 -28.71
CA ASP A 400 0.98 -16.52 -28.12
C ASP A 400 0.75 -15.19 -27.37
N PHE A 401 -0.46 -14.61 -27.49
CA PHE A 401 -0.87 -13.36 -26.85
C PHE A 401 -1.71 -13.64 -25.60
N VAL A 402 -1.09 -14.25 -24.61
CA VAL A 402 -1.73 -14.56 -23.32
C VAL A 402 -1.50 -13.38 -22.35
N PRO A 403 -2.54 -12.73 -21.83
CA PRO A 403 -2.38 -11.66 -20.85
C PRO A 403 -2.06 -12.21 -19.46
N ARG A 404 -1.44 -11.39 -18.61
CA ARG A 404 -1.25 -11.66 -17.19
C ARG A 404 -2.54 -11.41 -16.43
N GLU A 405 -3.35 -12.46 -16.30
CA GLU A 405 -4.70 -12.42 -15.72
C GLU A 405 -4.77 -11.77 -14.33
N GLU A 406 -3.73 -11.92 -13.51
CA GLU A 406 -3.68 -11.34 -12.16
C GLU A 406 -3.71 -9.80 -12.17
N TYR A 407 -3.19 -9.16 -13.22
CA TYR A 407 -3.20 -7.69 -13.36
C TYR A 407 -4.44 -7.20 -14.11
N VAL A 408 -4.96 -7.99 -15.06
CA VAL A 408 -6.23 -7.71 -15.73
C VAL A 408 -7.38 -7.71 -14.71
N ALA A 409 -7.44 -8.72 -13.85
CA ALA A 409 -8.45 -8.84 -12.80
C ALA A 409 -8.49 -7.63 -11.85
N ILE A 410 -7.35 -6.99 -11.57
CA ILE A 410 -7.26 -5.78 -10.74
C ILE A 410 -8.01 -4.62 -11.41
N VAL A 411 -7.81 -4.39 -12.71
CA VAL A 411 -8.45 -3.29 -13.46
C VAL A 411 -9.95 -3.54 -13.63
N GLU A 412 -10.34 -4.78 -13.93
CA GLU A 412 -11.75 -5.16 -14.06
C GLU A 412 -12.52 -5.00 -12.75
N LYS A 413 -11.88 -5.38 -11.64
CA LYS A 413 -12.43 -5.20 -10.29
C LYS A 413 -12.62 -3.72 -9.96
N LEU A 414 -11.59 -2.89 -10.19
CA LEU A 414 -11.68 -1.44 -9.98
C LEU A 414 -12.80 -0.81 -10.82
N ALA A 415 -12.93 -1.20 -12.10
CA ALA A 415 -13.98 -0.69 -12.96
C ALA A 415 -15.38 -1.07 -12.44
N THR A 416 -15.52 -2.24 -11.81
CA THR A 416 -16.76 -2.67 -11.17
C THR A 416 -17.04 -1.90 -9.89
N GLU A 417 -16.04 -1.74 -9.02
CA GLU A 417 -16.16 -0.98 -7.76
C GLU A 417 -16.52 0.50 -8.04
N LYS A 418 -15.91 1.15 -9.05
CA LYS A 418 -16.26 2.52 -9.48
C LYS A 418 -17.71 2.63 -9.96
N ARG A 419 -18.21 1.64 -10.72
CA ARG A 419 -19.61 1.61 -11.17
C ARG A 419 -20.58 1.46 -10.00
N LEU A 420 -20.27 0.58 -9.05
CA LEU A 420 -21.08 0.37 -7.85
C LEU A 420 -21.12 1.63 -6.99
N LEU A 421 -19.96 2.26 -6.77
CA LEU A 421 -19.86 3.50 -6.00
C LEU A 421 -20.66 4.64 -6.65
N HIS A 422 -20.56 4.81 -7.97
CA HIS A 422 -21.36 5.82 -8.67
C HIS A 422 -22.85 5.55 -8.55
N PHE A 423 -23.28 4.30 -8.72
CA PHE A 423 -24.67 3.92 -8.56
C PHE A 423 -25.16 4.21 -7.14
N ALA A 424 -24.37 3.90 -6.12
CA ALA A 424 -24.68 4.22 -4.73
C ALA A 424 -24.79 5.74 -4.46
N ALA A 425 -24.00 6.56 -5.16
CA ALA A 425 -24.01 8.00 -4.99
C ALA A 425 -25.11 8.73 -5.80
N HIS A 426 -25.49 8.22 -6.98
CA HIS A 426 -26.35 8.95 -7.94
C HIS A 426 -27.66 8.23 -8.29
N GLY A 427 -27.85 6.98 -7.88
CA GLY A 427 -29.05 6.19 -8.20
C GLY A 427 -29.15 5.74 -9.66
N GLU A 428 -28.14 6.02 -10.48
CA GLU A 428 -28.08 5.62 -11.89
C GLU A 428 -26.76 4.91 -12.24
N PRO A 429 -26.79 3.92 -13.15
CA PRO A 429 -25.58 3.21 -13.54
C PRO A 429 -24.68 4.14 -14.35
N LEU A 430 -23.39 4.17 -13.99
CA LEU A 430 -22.35 4.71 -14.85
C LEU A 430 -22.48 4.05 -16.23
N LYS A 431 -22.75 4.84 -17.27
CA LYS A 431 -22.71 4.35 -18.65
C LYS A 431 -21.37 3.65 -18.83
N LYS A 432 -21.36 2.43 -19.39
CA LYS A 432 -20.12 1.83 -19.86
C LYS A 432 -19.52 2.86 -20.81
N GLN A 433 -18.46 3.55 -20.40
CA GLN A 433 -17.69 4.34 -21.34
C GLN A 433 -17.36 3.38 -22.48
N GLY A 434 -17.77 3.72 -23.70
CA GLY A 434 -17.17 3.10 -24.86
C GLY A 434 -15.66 3.22 -24.68
N ARG A 435 -14.93 2.14 -24.93
CA ARG A 435 -13.47 2.06 -24.86
C ARG A 435 -12.83 3.12 -25.77
N ARG A 436 -12.84 4.38 -25.35
CA ARG A 436 -12.24 5.54 -26.01
C ARG A 436 -11.77 6.46 -24.90
N GLY A 437 -10.63 6.10 -24.33
CA GLY A 437 -9.70 7.11 -23.87
C GLY A 437 -8.88 7.51 -25.09
N ASP A 438 -8.90 8.78 -25.46
CA ASP A 438 -8.02 9.32 -26.48
C ASP A 438 -6.57 9.16 -25.99
N TRP A 439 -5.85 8.24 -26.62
CA TRP A 439 -4.44 7.99 -26.36
C TRP A 439 -3.60 8.93 -27.23
N GLU A 440 -2.93 9.89 -26.59
CA GLU A 440 -1.68 10.45 -27.09
C GLU A 440 -0.63 10.29 -25.99
N PRO A 441 0.47 9.57 -26.23
CA PRO A 441 1.58 9.54 -25.28
C PRO A 441 2.21 10.93 -25.30
N LYS A 442 1.85 11.78 -24.34
CA LYS A 442 2.59 13.02 -24.12
C LYS A 442 4.02 12.63 -23.75
N GLN A 443 4.95 12.89 -24.66
CA GLN A 443 6.40 12.67 -24.55
C GLN A 443 7.10 13.50 -23.44
N LYS A 444 6.40 13.92 -22.39
CA LYS A 444 7.02 14.67 -21.30
C LYS A 444 7.45 13.75 -20.18
N HIS A 445 8.63 13.15 -20.38
CA HIS A 445 9.41 12.43 -19.37
C HIS A 445 9.83 13.32 -18.17
N GLU A 446 9.54 14.64 -18.20
CA GLU A 446 9.99 15.59 -17.17
C GLU A 446 9.20 15.54 -15.86
N GLU A 447 8.03 14.88 -15.83
CA GLU A 447 7.11 14.90 -14.68
C GLU A 447 7.17 13.64 -13.78
N LEU A 448 7.79 12.54 -14.22
CA LEU A 448 8.14 11.36 -13.40
C LEU A 448 9.53 11.50 -12.78
#